data_AF-A0A9P0P6M9-F1
#
_entry.id   AF-A0A9P0P6M9-F1
#
_cell.length_a   1.000
_cell.length_b   1.000
_cell.length_c   1.000
_cell.angle_alpha   90.00
_cell.angle_beta   90.00
_cell.angle_gamma   90.00
#
_symmetry.space_group_name_H-M   'P 1'
#
loop_
_entity.id
_entity.type
_entity.pdbx_description
1 polymer ?
#
loop_
_entity_poly.entity_id
_entity_poly.type
_entity_poly.pdbx_seq_one_letter_code
_entity_poly.pdbx_strand_id
1 'polypeptide(L)'
;SSESNGVFELFHSTITEPLRLLNTEGFQKTSIKMKMLYAALAYNHTLHSVTKLKPIDIINGHITSNEPFDIKIDQLLLNDYTNSHKERTKLLYSKINSDLIQNKEKTLERVNRDCDSSQES
;
A
#
# COMPACT_ATOMS: atom_id res chain seq x y z
N SER A 1 19.76 23.09 13.78
CA SER A 1 18.87 22.26 12.94
C SER A 1 19.33 20.81 12.95
N SER A 2 19.44 20.22 14.15
CA SER A 2 20.07 18.90 14.35
C SER A 2 19.08 17.83 14.86
N GLU A 3 17.85 18.21 15.20
CA GLU A 3 16.83 17.27 15.68
C GLU A 3 16.13 16.50 14.55
N SER A 4 16.15 17.03 13.32
CA SER A 4 15.42 16.44 12.19
C SER A 4 16.03 15.14 11.64
N ASN A 5 17.28 14.81 12.00
CA ASN A 5 17.98 13.63 11.46
C ASN A 5 18.09 12.46 12.45
N GLY A 6 17.77 12.65 13.73
CA GLY A 6 17.99 11.63 14.76
C GLY A 6 17.23 10.32 14.50
N VAL A 7 16.02 10.42 13.92
CA VAL A 7 15.22 9.24 13.54
C VAL A 7 15.87 8.46 12.40
N PHE A 8 16.43 9.16 11.41
CA PHE A 8 17.14 8.54 10.29
C PHE A 8 18.45 7.90 10.75
N GLU A 9 19.20 8.57 11.63
CA GLU A 9 20.44 8.04 12.19
C GLU A 9 20.20 6.78 13.04
N LEU A 10 19.13 6.76 13.84
CA LEU A 10 18.70 5.58 14.58
C LEU A 10 18.31 4.43 13.65
N PHE A 11 17.56 4.73 12.58
CA PHE A 11 17.19 3.75 11.57
C PHE A 11 18.43 3.15 10.88
N HIS A 12 19.37 4.00 10.45
CA HIS A 12 20.61 3.54 9.82
C HIS A 12 21.43 2.64 10.75
N SER A 13 21.53 3.00 12.03
CA SER A 13 22.21 2.19 13.04
C SER A 13 21.54 0.82 13.20
N THR A 14 20.20 0.82 13.29
CA THR A 14 19.40 -0.40 13.50
C THR A 14 19.45 -1.35 12.30
N ILE A 15 19.51 -0.86 11.06
CA ILE A 15 19.65 -1.73 9.86
C ILE A 15 21.09 -2.21 9.65
N THR A 16 22.09 -1.40 10.02
CA THR A 16 23.50 -1.74 9.81
C THR A 16 23.93 -2.94 10.64
N GLU A 17 23.34 -3.14 11.81
CA GLU A 17 23.63 -4.27 12.69
C GLU A 17 23.29 -5.63 12.06
N PRO A 18 22.06 -5.91 11.59
CA PRO A 18 21.76 -7.11 10.81
C PRO A 18 22.63 -7.25 9.56
N LEU A 19 22.95 -6.14 8.88
CA LEU A 19 23.80 -6.17 7.69
C LEU A 19 25.23 -6.63 8.01
N ARG A 20 25.79 -6.22 9.16
CA ARG A 20 27.09 -6.71 9.65
C ARG A 20 27.03 -8.19 9.99
N LEU A 21 25.96 -8.65 10.64
CA LEU A 21 25.76 -10.07 10.94
C LEU A 21 25.66 -10.91 9.66
N LEU A 22 24.99 -10.41 8.62
CA LEU A 22 24.90 -11.04 7.29
C LEU A 22 26.21 -10.99 6.48
N ASN A 23 27.26 -10.37 6.99
CA ASN A 23 28.61 -10.48 6.43
C ASN A 23 29.45 -11.58 7.09
N THR A 24 28.87 -12.34 8.01
CA THR A 24 29.50 -13.51 8.66
C THR A 24 29.19 -14.81 7.92
N GLU A 25 29.46 -15.96 8.54
CA GLU A 25 29.43 -17.28 7.89
C GLU A 25 28.06 -17.64 7.29
N GLY A 26 28.06 -18.12 6.04
CA GLY A 26 26.87 -18.57 5.32
C GLY A 26 26.32 -17.58 4.27
N PHE A 27 26.75 -16.32 4.32
CA PHE A 27 26.24 -15.25 3.44
C PHE A 27 27.34 -14.59 2.58
N GLN A 28 28.54 -15.16 2.52
CA GLN A 28 29.68 -14.55 1.81
C GLN A 28 29.45 -14.42 0.30
N LYS A 29 28.69 -15.35 -0.29
CA LYS A 29 28.30 -15.32 -1.71
C LYS A 29 27.02 -14.52 -1.97
N THR A 30 26.32 -14.10 -0.93
CA THR A 30 25.06 -13.37 -1.05
C THR A 30 25.35 -11.93 -1.45
N SER A 31 24.68 -11.44 -2.49
CA SER A 31 24.85 -10.06 -2.96
C SER A 31 24.42 -9.05 -1.90
N ILE A 32 25.04 -7.87 -1.91
CA ILE A 32 24.69 -6.78 -0.98
C ILE A 32 23.19 -6.42 -1.06
N LYS A 33 22.60 -6.51 -2.26
CA LYS A 33 21.17 -6.30 -2.49
C LYS A 33 20.32 -7.30 -1.70
N MET A 34 20.66 -8.59 -1.74
CA MET A 34 19.91 -9.60 -0.97
C MET A 34 20.14 -9.46 0.53
N LYS A 35 21.35 -9.12 0.97
CA LYS A 35 21.63 -8.83 2.39
C LYS A 35 20.80 -7.66 2.92
N MET A 36 20.65 -6.60 2.12
CA MET A 36 19.76 -5.48 2.47
C MET A 36 18.29 -5.90 2.55
N LEU A 37 17.82 -6.77 1.66
CA LEU A 37 16.45 -7.30 1.74
C LEU A 37 16.24 -8.11 3.02
N TYR A 38 17.18 -8.98 3.40
CA TYR A 38 17.13 -9.72 4.67
C TYR A 38 17.16 -8.78 5.89
N ALA A 39 18.01 -7.75 5.87
CA ALA A 39 18.08 -6.77 6.95
C ALA A 39 16.76 -5.97 7.09
N ALA A 40 16.14 -5.56 5.98
CA ALA A 40 14.85 -4.88 5.98
C ALA A 40 13.72 -5.80 6.47
N LEU A 41 13.71 -7.07 6.07
CA LEU A 41 12.79 -8.09 6.59
C LEU A 41 12.92 -8.24 8.10
N ALA A 42 14.15 -8.39 8.60
CA ALA A 42 14.42 -8.52 10.02
C ALA A 42 13.95 -7.28 10.81
N TYR A 43 14.26 -6.08 10.30
CA TYR A 43 13.81 -4.82 10.90
C TYR A 43 12.29 -4.73 11.00
N ASN A 44 11.58 -5.02 9.89
CA ASN A 44 10.13 -4.90 9.82
C ASN A 44 9.38 -5.86 10.76
N HIS A 45 10.00 -6.99 11.11
CA HIS A 45 9.40 -8.01 11.98
C HIS A 45 9.97 -8.03 13.41
N THR A 46 10.92 -7.15 13.73
CA THR A 46 11.47 -7.04 15.09
C THR A 46 10.66 -6.05 15.91
N LEU A 47 10.46 -6.36 17.19
CA LEU A 47 9.77 -5.48 18.12
C LEU A 47 10.55 -4.16 18.27
N HIS A 48 9.93 -3.05 17.90
CA HIS A 48 10.53 -1.75 18.11
C HIS A 48 10.53 -1.39 19.60
N SER A 49 11.67 -0.91 20.11
CA SER A 49 11.90 -0.75 21.56
C SER A 49 10.98 0.27 22.22
N VAL A 50 10.58 1.32 21.50
CA VAL A 50 9.72 2.42 22.00
C VAL A 50 8.25 2.06 21.89
N THR A 51 7.81 1.64 20.70
CA THR A 51 6.38 1.38 20.42
C THR A 51 5.92 0.01 20.89
N LYS A 52 6.87 -0.90 21.19
CA LYS A 52 6.61 -2.31 21.52
C LYS A 52 5.79 -3.04 20.45
N LEU A 53 5.84 -2.54 19.22
CA LEU A 53 5.17 -3.11 18.06
C LEU A 53 6.20 -3.38 16.96
N LYS A 54 5.93 -4.36 16.10
CA LYS A 54 6.72 -4.57 14.88
C LYS A 54 6.39 -3.44 13.89
N PRO A 55 7.36 -2.86 13.16
CA PRO A 55 7.07 -1.85 12.15
C PRO A 55 5.99 -2.29 11.14
N ILE A 56 5.99 -3.58 10.77
CA ILE A 56 4.97 -4.13 9.86
C ILE A 56 3.56 -4.13 10.47
N ASP A 57 3.43 -4.29 11.79
CA ASP A 57 2.12 -4.26 12.48
C ASP A 57 1.56 -2.84 12.56
N ILE A 58 2.43 -1.83 12.67
CA ILE A 58 2.04 -0.41 12.65
C ILE A 58 1.46 -0.03 11.28
N ILE A 59 2.06 -0.54 10.19
CA ILE A 59 1.61 -0.25 8.83
C ILE A 59 0.33 -1.03 8.49
N ASN A 60 0.27 -2.30 8.86
CA ASN A 60 -0.80 -3.22 8.41
C ASN A 60 -1.92 -3.45 9.43
N GLY A 61 -1.82 -2.92 10.66
CA GLY A 61 -2.90 -2.98 11.66
C GLY A 61 -3.01 -4.31 12.43
N HIS A 62 -1.90 -4.87 12.91
CA HIS A 62 -1.84 -6.13 13.69
C HIS A 62 -2.33 -7.40 12.97
N ILE A 63 -2.33 -7.41 11.63
CA ILE A 63 -2.83 -8.54 10.82
C ILE A 63 -1.71 -9.56 10.51
N THR A 64 -0.45 -9.31 10.92
CA THR A 64 0.67 -10.15 10.47
C THR A 64 0.93 -11.36 11.36
N SER A 65 1.12 -12.51 10.73
CA SER A 65 1.57 -13.76 11.36
C SER A 65 2.88 -13.53 12.13
N ASN A 66 3.08 -14.24 13.24
CA ASN A 66 4.29 -14.13 14.06
C ASN A 66 5.54 -14.77 13.43
N GLU A 67 5.41 -15.37 12.25
CA GLU A 67 6.47 -16.05 11.53
C GLU A 67 7.07 -15.14 10.44
N PRO A 68 8.23 -14.49 10.66
CA PRO A 68 8.84 -13.54 9.72
C PRO A 68 9.26 -14.14 8.37
N PHE A 69 9.34 -15.47 8.29
CA PHE A 69 9.72 -16.20 7.07
C PHE A 69 8.56 -17.01 6.47
N ASP A 70 7.40 -17.06 7.12
CA ASP A 70 6.17 -17.65 6.58
C ASP A 70 5.35 -16.56 5.87
N ILE A 71 6.03 -15.81 4.99
CA ILE A 71 5.35 -14.92 4.07
C ILE A 71 4.71 -15.82 3.04
N LYS A 72 3.40 -16.05 3.16
CA LYS A 72 2.61 -16.64 2.08
C LYS A 72 2.56 -15.62 0.94
N ILE A 73 3.62 -15.59 0.13
CA ILE A 73 3.78 -14.69 -1.02
C ILE A 73 2.54 -14.76 -1.92
N ASP A 74 1.98 -15.96 -2.08
CA ASP A 74 0.74 -16.19 -2.83
C ASP A 74 -0.46 -15.44 -2.24
N GLN A 75 -0.58 -15.39 -0.91
CA GLN A 75 -1.64 -14.63 -0.25
C GLN A 75 -1.40 -13.13 -0.36
N LEU A 76 -0.15 -12.68 -0.28
CA LEU A 76 0.20 -11.27 -0.42
C LEU A 76 -0.10 -10.76 -1.84
N LEU A 77 0.31 -11.53 -2.86
CA LEU A 77 0.01 -11.26 -4.27
C LEU A 77 -1.49 -11.28 -4.55
N LEU A 78 -2.21 -12.25 -3.99
CA LEU A 78 -3.65 -12.33 -4.12
C LEU A 78 -4.34 -11.13 -3.46
N ASN A 79 -3.87 -10.70 -2.29
CA ASN A 79 -4.44 -9.56 -1.58
C ASN A 79 -4.16 -8.23 -2.30
N ASP A 80 -2.94 -8.04 -2.80
CA ASP A 80 -2.57 -6.88 -3.63
C ASP A 80 -3.37 -6.84 -4.93
N TYR A 81 -3.51 -7.98 -5.61
CA TYR A 81 -4.34 -8.09 -6.80
C TYR A 81 -5.80 -7.77 -6.49
N THR A 82 -6.35 -8.36 -5.42
CA THR A 82 -7.76 -8.17 -5.04
C THR A 82 -8.04 -6.72 -4.62
N ASN A 83 -7.13 -6.08 -3.90
CA ASN A 83 -7.24 -4.68 -3.51
C ASN A 83 -7.10 -3.73 -4.71
N SER A 84 -6.12 -3.97 -5.59
CA SER A 84 -5.98 -3.19 -6.83
C SER A 84 -7.20 -3.34 -7.74
N HIS A 85 -7.74 -4.56 -7.85
CA HIS A 85 -8.94 -4.85 -8.61
C HIS A 85 -10.17 -4.16 -7.99
N LYS A 86 -10.34 -4.22 -6.66
CA LYS A 86 -11.41 -3.52 -5.94
C LYS A 86 -11.43 -2.02 -6.21
N GLU A 87 -10.27 -1.37 -6.16
CA GLU A 87 -10.17 0.07 -6.42
C GLU A 87 -10.42 0.42 -7.90
N ARG A 88 -9.90 -0.38 -8.85
CA ARG A 88 -10.22 -0.22 -10.28
C ARG A 88 -11.72 -0.40 -10.57
N THR A 89 -12.34 -1.39 -9.93
CA THR A 89 -13.76 -1.68 -10.09
C THR A 89 -14.64 -0.58 -9.50
N LYS A 90 -14.27 -0.01 -8.34
CA LYS A 90 -14.92 1.20 -7.80
C LYS A 90 -14.88 2.37 -8.78
N LEU A 91 -13.71 2.64 -9.37
CA LEU A 91 -13.55 3.72 -10.35
C LEU A 91 -14.44 3.48 -11.59
N LEU A 92 -14.49 2.25 -12.08
CA LEU A 92 -15.34 1.88 -13.21
C LEU A 92 -16.82 2.10 -12.89
N TYR A 93 -17.31 1.59 -11.75
CA TYR A 93 -18.71 1.77 -11.35
C TYR A 93 -19.07 3.23 -11.10
N SER A 94 -18.14 4.01 -10.53
CA SER A 94 -18.32 5.46 -10.36
C SER A 94 -18.49 6.16 -11.71
N LYS A 95 -17.68 5.79 -12.71
CA LYS A 95 -17.79 6.33 -14.07
C LYS A 95 -19.09 5.93 -14.76
N ILE A 96 -19.47 4.65 -14.71
CA ILE A 96 -20.74 4.17 -15.27
C ILE A 96 -21.93 4.92 -14.65
N ASN A 97 -21.91 5.11 -13.33
CA ASN A 97 -22.96 5.84 -12.65
C ASN A 97 -23.00 7.32 -13.09
N SER A 98 -21.84 7.97 -13.22
CA SER A 98 -21.74 9.34 -13.72
C SER A 98 -22.30 9.47 -15.15
N ASP A 99 -21.96 8.53 -16.03
CA ASP A 99 -22.43 8.54 -17.42
C ASP A 99 -23.96 8.31 -17.50
N LEU A 100 -24.49 7.42 -16.65
CA LEU A 100 -25.94 7.21 -16.52
C LEU A 100 -26.68 8.46 -16.06
N ILE A 101 -26.13 9.18 -15.08
CA ILE A 101 -26.70 10.44 -14.58
C ILE A 101 -26.68 11.49 -15.69
N GLN A 102 -25.55 11.70 -16.36
CA GLN A 102 -25.44 12.67 -17.46
C GLN A 102 -26.40 12.36 -18.61
N ASN A 103 -26.59 11.09 -18.96
CA ASN A 103 -27.52 10.71 -20.02
C ASN A 103 -28.98 10.96 -19.60
N LYS A 104 -29.33 10.76 -18.33
CA LYS A 104 -30.65 11.12 -17.81
C LYS A 104 -30.88 12.62 -17.85
N GLU A 105 -29.90 13.42 -17.41
CA GLU A 105 -29.96 14.88 -17.46
C GLU A 105 -30.13 15.39 -18.89
N LYS A 106 -29.32 14.92 -19.84
CA LYS A 106 -29.46 15.27 -21.27
C LYS A 106 -30.84 14.92 -21.84
N THR A 107 -31.41 13.79 -21.40
CA THR A 107 -32.75 13.38 -21.86
C THR A 107 -33.82 14.29 -21.28
N LEU A 108 -33.75 14.62 -19.99
CA LEU A 108 -34.66 15.56 -19.34
C LEU A 108 -34.57 16.96 -19.95
N GLU A 109 -33.37 17.47 -20.20
CA GLU A 109 -33.17 18.75 -20.88
C GLU A 109 -33.77 18.76 -22.29
N ARG A 110 -33.67 17.66 -23.04
CA ARG A 110 -34.30 17.55 -24.36
C ARG A 110 -35.83 17.61 -24.24
N VAL A 111 -36.40 16.84 -23.33
CA VAL A 111 -37.85 16.81 -23.10
C VAL A 111 -38.39 18.17 -22.65
N ASN A 112 -37.69 18.89 -21.77
CA ASN A 112 -38.11 20.22 -21.34
C ASN A 112 -38.04 21.25 -22.48
N ARG A 113 -36.98 21.24 -23.30
CA ARG A 113 -36.88 22.11 -24.49
C ARG A 113 -38.02 21.85 -25.48
N ASP A 114 -38.33 20.59 -25.73
CA ASP A 114 -39.41 20.19 -26.63
C ASP A 114 -40.79 20.65 -26.08
N CYS A 115 -40.98 20.60 -24.75
CA CYS A 115 -42.21 21.05 -24.07
C CYS A 115 -42.37 22.59 -24.12
N ASP A 116 -41.33 23.36 -23.83
CA ASP A 116 -41.37 24.83 -23.86
C ASP A 116 -41.61 25.37 -25.27
N SER A 117 -40.99 24.75 -26.29
CA SER A 117 -41.22 25.12 -27.70
C SER A 117 -42.65 24.85 -28.20
N SER A 118 -43.39 23.98 -27.50
CA SER A 118 -44.78 23.64 -27.83
C SER A 118 -45.81 24.57 -27.16
N GLN A 119 -45.39 25.47 -26.27
CA GLN A 119 -46.26 26.45 -25.60
C GLN A 119 -46.18 27.86 -26.21
N GLU A 120 -45.19 28.13 -27.07
CA GLU A 120 -45.01 29.41 -27.79
C GLU A 120 -45.50 29.39 -29.25
N SER A 121 -46.10 28.28 -29.71
CA SER A 121 -46.77 28.15 -31.03
C SER A 121 -48.29 28.09 -30.88
#